data_AF-A0A0F5FPA2-F1
#
_entry.id   AF-A0A0F5FPA2-F1
#
_cell.length_a   1.000
_cell.length_b   1.000
_cell.length_c   1.000
_cell.angle_alpha   90.00
_cell.angle_beta   90.00
_cell.angle_gamma   90.00
#
_symmetry.space_group_name_H-M   'P 1'
#
loop_
_entity.id
_entity.type
_entity.pdbx_description
1 polymer ?
#
loop_
_entity_poly.entity_id
_entity_poly.type
_entity_poly.pdbx_seq_one_letter_code
_entity_poly.pdbx_strand_id
1 'polypeptide(L)'
;MKSRPWLLDNWERVLFAAVGLAFLTISFYLILRARIPEGSAVFGLAFLSFIYANVARFKRFKGLGFEAELWEDKQREAAGLIERLRDVVSIYTREVVLGKVQAGRFARGVDWASNWKLFDDLVSKHNELGQKVDLTDVKKVMDDYFLFDMAMPEINNLRLAAEKGKTAARAKIDAEFGSPIRDNEGYSARFAQFRQIPPNIEDPFLISTREDLAAYALKQWKQTKLHLKTDFDVEAEVDVGTINRLRAISELYQSRPVKVTEELISWANRE
;
A
#
# COMPACT_ATOMS: atom_id res chain seq x y z
N MET A 1 61.02 21.83 10.20
CA MET A 1 59.93 21.17 9.45
C MET A 1 58.81 22.17 9.24
N LYS A 2 58.53 22.60 8.00
CA LYS A 2 57.36 23.45 7.71
C LYS A 2 56.12 22.56 7.67
N SER A 3 55.18 22.74 8.60
CA SER A 3 53.90 22.05 8.59
C SER A 3 53.16 22.37 7.29
N ARG A 4 52.84 21.35 6.49
CA ARG A 4 51.91 21.52 5.36
C ARG A 4 50.56 22.02 5.91
N PRO A 5 49.90 22.99 5.26
CA PRO A 5 48.61 23.47 5.71
C PRO A 5 47.57 22.34 5.63
N TRP A 6 46.81 22.15 6.71
CA TRP A 6 45.80 21.11 6.89
C TRP A 6 44.80 20.99 5.72
N LEU A 7 44.53 22.10 5.03
CA LEU A 7 43.66 22.16 3.85
C LEU A 7 44.22 21.41 2.64
N LEU A 8 45.53 21.50 2.37
CA LEU A 8 46.17 20.72 1.30
C LEU A 8 46.16 19.22 1.62
N ASP A 9 45.99 18.90 2.89
CA ASP A 9 46.02 17.55 3.40
C ASP A 9 44.64 16.88 3.43
N ASN A 10 43.56 17.67 3.41
CA ASN A 10 42.16 17.21 3.46
C ASN A 10 41.31 17.73 2.29
N TRP A 11 41.93 18.18 1.21
CA TRP A 11 41.23 18.83 0.09
C TRP A 11 40.16 17.93 -0.54
N GLU A 12 40.41 16.61 -0.67
CA GLU A 12 39.44 15.64 -1.19
C GLU A 12 38.16 15.62 -0.34
N ARG A 13 38.31 15.64 0.99
CA ARG A 13 37.17 15.66 1.92
C ARG A 13 36.38 16.95 1.82
N VAL A 14 37.06 18.09 1.77
CA VAL A 14 36.41 19.40 1.64
C VAL A 14 35.66 19.49 0.32
N LEU A 15 36.25 18.99 -0.77
CA LEU A 15 35.61 18.94 -2.08
C LEU A 15 34.34 18.08 -2.07
N PHE A 16 34.44 16.82 -1.63
CA PHE A 16 33.27 15.92 -1.60
C PHE A 16 32.17 16.41 -0.64
N ALA A 17 32.54 17.01 0.50
CA ALA A 17 31.55 17.61 1.40
C ALA A 17 30.86 18.82 0.78
N ALA A 18 31.59 19.68 0.06
CA ALA A 18 31.02 20.84 -0.63
C ALA A 18 30.08 20.42 -1.78
N VAL A 19 30.49 19.42 -2.57
CA VAL A 19 29.66 18.84 -3.64
C VAL A 19 28.41 18.17 -3.05
N GLY A 20 28.56 17.40 -1.98
CA GLY A 20 27.43 16.79 -1.27
C GLY A 20 26.44 17.84 -0.75
N LEU A 21 26.95 18.93 -0.17
CA LEU A 21 26.11 20.03 0.31
C LEU A 21 25.35 20.69 -0.84
N ALA A 22 26.01 20.95 -1.98
CA ALA A 22 25.37 21.55 -3.15
C ALA A 22 24.24 20.67 -3.72
N PHE A 23 24.47 19.35 -3.83
CA PHE A 23 23.42 18.43 -4.24
C PHE A 23 22.28 18.33 -3.23
N LEU A 24 22.58 18.41 -1.93
CA LEU A 24 21.55 18.43 -0.90
C LEU A 24 20.61 19.65 -1.06
N THR A 25 21.17 20.84 -1.29
CA THR A 25 20.36 22.05 -1.53
C THR A 25 19.52 21.94 -2.80
N ILE A 26 20.09 21.39 -3.88
CA ILE A 26 19.36 21.17 -5.14
C ILE A 26 18.22 20.15 -4.94
N SER A 27 18.46 19.09 -4.17
CA SER A 27 17.44 18.10 -3.84
C SER A 27 16.25 18.73 -3.11
N PHE A 28 16.49 19.51 -2.06
CA PHE A 28 15.42 20.23 -1.35
C PHE A 28 14.65 21.18 -2.28
N TYR A 29 15.36 21.89 -3.16
CA TYR A 29 14.73 22.76 -4.14
C TYR A 29 13.82 22.01 -5.13
N LEU A 30 14.22 20.81 -5.58
CA LEU A 30 13.40 19.96 -6.46
C LEU A 30 12.17 19.40 -5.74
N ILE A 31 12.32 18.99 -4.48
CA ILE A 31 11.21 18.53 -3.64
C ILE A 31 10.17 19.65 -3.46
N LEU A 32 10.61 20.88 -3.20
CA LEU A 32 9.72 22.05 -3.09
C LEU A 32 8.96 22.37 -4.39
N ARG A 33 9.46 21.90 -5.55
CA ARG A 33 8.79 22.02 -6.85
C ARG A 33 7.96 20.80 -7.24
N ALA A 34 7.66 19.92 -6.28
CA ALA A 34 6.93 18.67 -6.47
C ALA A 34 7.58 17.69 -7.48
N ARG A 35 8.89 17.84 -7.74
CA ARG A 35 9.67 16.92 -8.60
C ARG A 35 10.35 15.86 -7.74
N ILE A 36 9.52 14.99 -7.16
CA ILE A 36 9.94 14.00 -6.16
C ILE A 36 10.95 12.99 -6.72
N PRO A 37 10.77 12.41 -7.94
CA PRO A 37 11.73 11.46 -8.48
C PRO A 37 13.13 12.06 -8.68
N GLU A 38 13.21 13.25 -9.29
CA GLU A 38 14.48 13.93 -9.54
C GLU A 38 15.13 14.41 -8.24
N GLY A 39 14.33 14.93 -7.30
CA GLY A 39 14.80 15.31 -5.98
C GLY A 39 15.41 14.15 -5.20
N SER A 40 14.80 12.96 -5.32
CA SER A 40 15.29 11.73 -4.69
C SER A 40 16.60 11.23 -5.32
N ALA A 41 16.72 11.30 -6.65
CA ALA A 41 17.95 10.93 -7.35
C ALA A 41 19.13 11.84 -6.94
N VAL A 42 18.91 13.15 -6.90
CA VAL A 42 19.93 14.13 -6.49
C VAL A 42 20.30 13.97 -5.01
N PHE A 43 19.34 13.63 -4.15
CA PHE A 43 19.62 13.29 -2.75
C PHE A 43 20.58 12.10 -2.64
N GLY A 44 20.37 11.04 -3.43
CA GLY A 44 21.27 9.90 -3.47
C GLY A 44 22.72 10.28 -3.83
N LEU A 45 22.90 11.20 -4.79
CA LEU A 45 24.22 11.72 -5.17
C LEU A 45 24.85 12.60 -4.07
N ALA A 46 24.05 13.41 -3.38
CA ALA A 46 24.49 14.19 -2.22
C ALA A 46 25.02 13.26 -1.12
N PHE A 47 24.26 12.22 -0.82
CA PHE A 47 24.58 11.23 0.17
C PHE A 47 25.85 10.43 -0.16
N LEU A 48 25.98 9.96 -1.41
CA LEU A 48 27.21 9.29 -1.88
C LEU A 48 28.44 10.21 -1.77
N SER A 49 28.29 11.50 -2.05
CA SER A 49 29.37 12.47 -1.90
C SER A 49 29.82 12.61 -0.44
N PHE A 50 28.90 12.60 0.53
CA PHE A 50 29.26 12.57 1.94
C PHE A 50 29.92 11.26 2.36
N ILE A 51 29.53 10.12 1.78
CA ILE A 51 30.27 8.87 1.97
C ILE A 51 31.70 9.01 1.48
N TYR A 52 31.92 9.50 0.26
CA TYR A 52 33.27 9.69 -0.29
C TYR A 52 34.10 10.69 0.52
N ALA A 53 33.48 11.75 1.04
CA ALA A 53 34.15 12.71 1.93
C ALA A 53 34.67 12.02 3.22
N ASN A 54 33.92 11.06 3.74
CA ASN A 54 34.35 10.26 4.89
C ASN A 54 35.37 9.19 4.48
N VAL A 55 35.18 8.49 3.34
CA VAL A 55 36.11 7.48 2.80
C VAL A 55 37.50 8.06 2.48
N ALA A 56 37.58 9.33 2.08
CA ALA A 56 38.86 10.02 1.83
C ALA A 56 39.74 10.11 3.10
N ARG A 57 39.15 10.07 4.30
CA ARG A 57 39.90 10.02 5.58
C ARG A 57 40.76 8.75 5.70
N PHE A 58 40.39 7.67 5.02
CA PHE A 58 40.97 6.34 5.18
C PHE A 58 42.26 6.12 4.35
N LYS A 59 42.58 7.01 3.40
CA LYS A 59 43.72 6.84 2.46
C LYS A 59 45.11 7.12 3.09
N ARG A 60 45.18 7.71 4.29
CA ARG A 60 46.43 8.20 4.92
C ARG A 60 47.04 7.34 6.03
N PHE A 61 46.36 6.29 6.50
CA PHE A 61 46.82 5.46 7.62
C PHE A 61 47.40 4.12 7.15
N LYS A 62 48.50 4.16 6.38
CA LYS A 62 49.32 2.99 6.05
C LYS A 62 50.71 3.21 6.65
N GLY A 63 51.12 2.51 7.71
CA GLY A 63 52.53 2.58 8.11
C GLY A 63 53.00 2.13 9.49
N LEU A 64 52.16 1.92 10.50
CA LEU A 64 52.63 1.52 11.85
C LEU A 64 51.59 0.61 12.49
N GLY A 65 52.00 -0.47 13.17
CA GLY A 65 51.21 -1.61 13.68
C GLY A 65 49.99 -1.35 14.59
N PHE A 66 49.49 -0.13 14.66
CA PHE A 66 48.11 0.25 15.00
C PHE A 66 47.06 -0.21 13.96
N GLU A 67 47.49 -0.82 12.85
CA GLU A 67 46.63 -1.24 11.74
C GLU A 67 45.60 -2.30 12.11
N ALA A 68 45.86 -3.20 13.07
CA ALA A 68 44.93 -4.28 13.43
C ALA A 68 43.80 -3.81 14.37
N GLU A 69 44.11 -3.03 15.40
CA GLU A 69 43.12 -2.56 16.39
C GLU A 69 42.18 -1.49 15.77
N LEU A 70 42.73 -0.58 14.94
CA LEU A 70 41.90 0.32 14.14
C LEU A 70 41.14 -0.40 13.02
N TRP A 71 41.55 -1.60 12.58
CA TRP A 71 40.85 -2.34 11.53
C TRP A 71 39.55 -2.97 12.03
N GLU A 72 39.54 -3.54 13.24
CA GLU A 72 38.30 -4.02 13.88
C GLU A 72 37.32 -2.86 14.13
N ASP A 73 37.78 -1.75 14.72
CA ASP A 73 36.91 -0.59 14.95
C ASP A 73 36.38 0.01 13.64
N LYS A 74 37.19 0.00 12.57
CA LYS A 74 36.76 0.44 11.22
C LYS A 74 35.75 -0.50 10.58
N GLN A 75 35.93 -1.81 10.71
CA GLN A 75 34.95 -2.78 10.23
C GLN A 75 33.62 -2.59 10.97
N ARG A 76 33.68 -2.31 12.28
CA ARG A 76 32.49 -2.05 13.10
C ARG A 76 31.79 -0.75 12.71
N GLU A 77 32.53 0.32 12.45
CA GLU A 77 31.98 1.61 12.00
C GLU A 77 31.38 1.50 10.58
N ALA A 78 32.06 0.80 9.66
CA ALA A 78 31.54 0.53 8.32
C ALA A 78 30.30 -0.36 8.34
N ALA A 79 30.28 -1.40 9.18
CA ALA A 79 29.10 -2.25 9.39
C ALA A 79 27.91 -1.42 9.92
N GLY A 80 28.14 -0.55 10.90
CA GLY A 80 27.10 0.35 11.41
C GLY A 80 26.59 1.37 10.37
N LEU A 81 27.45 1.84 9.48
CA LEU A 81 27.04 2.69 8.35
C LEU A 81 26.20 1.91 7.33
N ILE A 82 26.56 0.66 7.03
CA ILE A 82 25.79 -0.22 6.14
C ILE A 82 24.42 -0.55 6.74
N GLU A 83 24.32 -0.79 8.05
CA GLU A 83 23.04 -0.98 8.73
C GLU A 83 22.15 0.26 8.62
N ARG A 84 22.68 1.45 8.94
CA ARG A 84 21.91 2.70 8.80
C ARG A 84 21.48 2.96 7.35
N LEU A 85 22.33 2.63 6.38
CA LEU A 85 22.00 2.73 4.96
C LEU A 85 20.82 1.81 4.63
N ARG A 86 20.88 0.56 5.08
CA ARG A 86 19.81 -0.44 4.87
C ARG A 86 18.49 0.07 5.43
N ASP A 87 18.48 0.66 6.62
CA ASP A 87 17.29 1.23 7.23
C ASP A 87 16.72 2.38 6.39
N VAL A 88 17.57 3.34 5.99
CA VAL A 88 17.13 4.48 5.17
C VAL A 88 16.57 4.04 3.82
N VAL A 89 17.24 3.13 3.11
CA VAL A 89 16.75 2.65 1.82
C VAL A 89 15.44 1.86 1.98
N SER A 90 15.27 1.09 3.07
CA SER A 90 14.00 0.40 3.34
C SER A 90 12.82 1.36 3.48
N ILE A 91 13.02 2.51 4.13
CA ILE A 91 12.00 3.56 4.28
C ILE A 91 11.66 4.15 2.92
N TYR A 92 12.67 4.50 2.10
CA TYR A 92 12.43 5.03 0.76
C TYR A 92 11.73 4.04 -0.16
N THR A 93 12.13 2.76 -0.13
CA THR A 93 11.47 1.68 -0.88
C THR A 93 9.99 1.58 -0.50
N ARG A 94 9.67 1.63 0.80
CA ARG A 94 8.28 1.68 1.29
C ARG A 94 7.52 2.88 0.73
N GLU A 95 8.05 4.09 0.86
CA GLU A 95 7.38 5.32 0.40
C GLU A 95 7.17 5.33 -1.12
N VAL A 96 8.14 4.87 -1.90
CA VAL A 96 8.03 4.80 -3.36
C VAL A 96 6.95 3.81 -3.79
N VAL A 97 6.94 2.61 -3.21
CA VAL A 97 5.96 1.57 -3.54
C VAL A 97 4.56 2.01 -3.13
N LEU A 98 4.39 2.45 -1.87
CA LEU A 98 3.09 2.87 -1.36
C LEU A 98 2.56 4.14 -2.05
N GLY A 99 3.46 5.10 -2.32
CA GLY A 99 3.12 6.30 -3.08
C GLY A 99 2.58 5.95 -4.46
N LYS A 100 3.19 4.98 -5.16
CA LYS A 100 2.70 4.54 -6.49
C LYS A 100 1.36 3.82 -6.41
N VAL A 101 1.19 2.90 -5.44
CA VAL A 101 -0.06 2.15 -5.23
C VAL A 101 -1.22 3.10 -4.89
N GLN A 102 -0.98 4.12 -4.05
CA GLN A 102 -1.99 5.09 -3.67
C GLN A 102 -2.28 6.12 -4.78
N ALA A 103 -1.26 6.61 -5.49
CA ALA A 103 -1.42 7.61 -6.54
C ALA A 103 -2.28 7.12 -7.72
N GLY A 104 -2.13 5.84 -8.11
CA GLY A 104 -2.92 5.24 -9.19
C GLY A 104 -4.43 5.25 -8.93
N ARG A 105 -4.86 5.38 -7.67
CA ARG A 105 -6.28 5.30 -7.29
C ARG A 105 -7.05 6.59 -7.57
N PHE A 106 -6.35 7.73 -7.61
CA PHE A 106 -6.95 9.02 -7.94
C PHE A 106 -6.86 9.36 -9.44
N ALA A 107 -6.05 8.60 -10.19
CA ALA A 107 -5.83 8.76 -11.64
C ALA A 107 -6.56 7.66 -12.45
N ARG A 108 -6.25 7.53 -13.75
CA ARG A 108 -6.89 6.66 -14.78
C ARG A 108 -6.84 5.13 -14.52
N GLY A 109 -6.97 4.69 -13.27
CA GLY A 109 -6.89 3.29 -12.87
C GLY A 109 -5.51 2.90 -12.34
N VAL A 110 -5.48 1.81 -11.59
CA VAL A 110 -4.27 1.25 -10.99
C VAL A 110 -3.71 0.19 -11.92
N ASP A 111 -2.45 0.35 -12.36
CA ASP A 111 -1.71 -0.69 -13.10
C ASP A 111 -1.02 -1.62 -12.10
N TRP A 112 -1.73 -2.67 -11.69
CA TRP A 112 -1.23 -3.63 -10.71
C TRP A 112 -0.01 -4.42 -11.21
N ALA A 113 0.09 -4.70 -12.52
CA ALA A 113 1.26 -5.38 -13.07
C ALA A 113 2.53 -4.55 -12.87
N SER A 114 2.47 -3.25 -13.15
CA SER A 114 3.58 -2.31 -12.94
C SER A 114 3.92 -2.08 -11.47
N ASN A 115 2.93 -2.19 -10.57
CA ASN A 115 3.16 -2.07 -9.13
C ASN A 115 3.85 -3.30 -8.56
N TRP A 116 3.39 -4.51 -8.91
CA TRP A 116 4.02 -5.76 -8.47
C TRP A 116 5.43 -5.93 -9.04
N LYS A 117 5.61 -5.61 -10.33
CA LYS A 117 6.94 -5.60 -10.94
C LYS A 117 7.91 -4.67 -10.20
N LEU A 118 7.48 -3.45 -9.85
CA LEU A 118 8.32 -2.51 -9.10
C LEU A 118 8.71 -3.09 -7.73
N PHE A 119 7.77 -3.72 -7.03
CA PHE A 119 8.06 -4.35 -5.74
C PHE A 119 9.08 -5.50 -5.89
N ASP A 120 8.89 -6.39 -6.86
CA ASP A 120 9.78 -7.52 -7.11
C ASP A 120 11.18 -7.05 -7.55
N ASP A 121 11.26 -6.04 -8.41
CA ASP A 121 12.52 -5.42 -8.83
C ASP A 121 13.27 -4.85 -7.61
N LEU A 122 12.56 -4.17 -6.70
CA LEU A 122 13.16 -3.62 -5.47
C LEU A 122 13.63 -4.71 -4.51
N VAL A 123 12.84 -5.77 -4.32
CA VAL A 123 13.22 -6.95 -3.51
C VAL A 123 14.48 -7.61 -4.09
N SER A 124 14.53 -7.82 -5.42
CA SER A 124 15.68 -8.40 -6.10
C SER A 124 16.93 -7.54 -5.93
N LYS A 125 16.82 -6.22 -6.13
CA LYS A 125 17.96 -5.30 -6.02
C LYS A 125 18.51 -5.23 -4.59
N HIS A 126 17.65 -5.27 -3.59
CA HIS A 126 18.10 -5.35 -2.20
C HIS A 126 18.86 -6.65 -1.91
N ASN A 127 18.35 -7.79 -2.39
CA ASN A 127 19.00 -9.08 -2.24
C ASN A 127 20.35 -9.15 -2.98
N GLU A 128 20.44 -8.63 -4.21
CA GLU A 128 21.68 -8.52 -4.99
C GLU A 128 22.75 -7.69 -4.26
N LEU A 129 22.34 -6.65 -3.53
CA LEU A 129 23.23 -5.80 -2.73
C LEU A 129 23.60 -6.44 -1.38
N GLY A 130 23.16 -7.67 -1.10
CA GLY A 130 23.36 -8.35 0.18
C GLY A 130 22.56 -7.74 1.33
N GLN A 131 21.63 -6.82 1.04
CA GLN A 131 20.78 -6.17 2.02
C GLN A 131 19.51 -6.99 2.18
N LYS A 132 19.44 -7.81 3.24
CA LYS A 132 18.23 -8.59 3.57
C LYS A 132 17.12 -7.70 4.13
N VAL A 133 16.62 -6.70 3.40
CA VAL A 133 15.58 -5.80 3.89
C VAL A 133 14.28 -6.56 4.10
N ASP A 134 13.67 -6.40 5.27
CA ASP A 134 12.33 -6.94 5.52
C ASP A 134 11.28 -6.00 4.93
N LEU A 135 10.63 -6.45 3.86
CA LEU A 135 9.56 -5.74 3.18
C LEU A 135 8.18 -6.36 3.43
N THR A 136 8.05 -7.20 4.47
CA THR A 136 6.80 -7.90 4.81
C THR A 136 5.64 -6.93 5.06
N ASP A 137 5.87 -5.84 5.78
CA ASP A 137 4.86 -4.80 6.00
C ASP A 137 4.39 -4.15 4.69
N VAL A 138 5.33 -3.87 3.78
CA VAL A 138 5.04 -3.25 2.48
C VAL A 138 4.21 -4.21 1.65
N LYS A 139 4.59 -5.49 1.62
CA LYS A 139 3.84 -6.54 0.93
C LYS A 139 2.43 -6.68 1.49
N LYS A 140 2.28 -6.66 2.81
CA LYS A 140 0.96 -6.72 3.46
C LYS A 140 0.07 -5.56 3.03
N VAL A 141 0.59 -4.33 3.05
CA VAL A 141 -0.18 -3.16 2.61
C VAL A 141 -0.53 -3.29 1.13
N MET A 142 0.40 -3.70 0.26
CA MET A 142 0.08 -3.96 -1.14
C MET A 142 -1.03 -5.00 -1.31
N ASP A 143 -0.98 -6.10 -0.55
CA ASP A 143 -2.00 -7.15 -0.55
C ASP A 143 -3.38 -6.62 -0.10
N ASP A 144 -3.42 -5.76 0.92
CA ASP A 144 -4.67 -5.12 1.40
C ASP A 144 -5.32 -4.29 0.29
N TYR A 145 -4.53 -3.46 -0.40
CA TYR A 145 -5.03 -2.64 -1.52
C TYR A 145 -5.43 -3.50 -2.72
N PHE A 146 -4.63 -4.52 -3.05
CA PHE A 146 -4.88 -5.40 -4.18
C PHE A 146 -6.18 -6.18 -4.02
N LEU A 147 -6.36 -6.82 -2.85
CA LEU A 147 -7.57 -7.57 -2.53
C LEU A 147 -8.81 -6.66 -2.44
N PHE A 148 -8.66 -5.44 -1.93
CA PHE A 148 -9.73 -4.45 -1.99
C PHE A 148 -10.15 -4.16 -3.42
N ASP A 149 -9.20 -3.88 -4.32
CA ASP A 149 -9.52 -3.50 -5.69
C ASP A 149 -10.16 -4.66 -6.47
N MET A 150 -9.78 -5.90 -6.18
CA MET A 150 -10.45 -7.11 -6.71
C MET A 150 -11.88 -7.29 -6.18
N ALA A 151 -12.12 -6.98 -4.89
CA ALA A 151 -13.42 -7.23 -4.26
C ALA A 151 -14.48 -6.19 -4.66
N MET A 152 -14.08 -4.93 -4.90
CA MET A 152 -15.02 -3.82 -5.07
C MET A 152 -16.01 -3.96 -6.24
N PRO A 153 -15.62 -4.43 -7.45
CA PRO A 153 -16.58 -4.65 -8.54
C PRO A 153 -17.67 -5.65 -8.15
N GLU A 154 -17.29 -6.74 -7.50
CA GLU A 154 -18.23 -7.79 -7.08
C GLU A 154 -19.11 -7.33 -5.91
N ILE A 155 -18.57 -6.52 -4.99
CA ILE A 155 -19.36 -5.87 -3.94
C ILE A 155 -20.37 -4.89 -4.53
N ASN A 156 -20.02 -4.16 -5.59
CA ASN A 156 -20.96 -3.29 -6.29
C ASN A 156 -22.11 -4.09 -6.92
N ASN A 157 -21.83 -5.27 -7.49
CA ASN A 157 -22.86 -6.19 -8.01
C ASN A 157 -23.80 -6.67 -6.89
N LEU A 158 -23.26 -7.06 -5.74
CA LEU A 158 -24.06 -7.40 -4.56
C LEU A 158 -24.94 -6.22 -4.11
N ARG A 159 -24.38 -5.01 -4.07
CA ARG A 159 -25.10 -3.78 -3.68
C ARG A 159 -26.25 -3.49 -4.64
N LEU A 160 -26.03 -3.58 -5.94
CA LEU A 160 -27.08 -3.36 -6.94
C LEU A 160 -28.22 -4.37 -6.78
N ALA A 161 -27.91 -5.64 -6.57
CA ALA A 161 -28.91 -6.67 -6.31
C ALA A 161 -29.67 -6.41 -5.00
N ALA A 162 -28.98 -5.98 -3.94
CA ALA A 162 -29.58 -5.64 -2.66
C ALA A 162 -30.54 -4.44 -2.77
N GLU A 163 -30.13 -3.38 -3.46
CA GLU A 163 -30.95 -2.17 -3.65
C GLU A 163 -32.20 -2.47 -4.51
N LYS A 164 -32.07 -3.32 -5.53
CA LYS A 164 -33.23 -3.81 -6.30
C LYS A 164 -34.21 -4.56 -5.39
N GLY A 165 -33.70 -5.44 -4.53
CA GLY A 165 -34.51 -6.16 -3.54
C GLY A 165 -35.18 -5.23 -2.53
N LYS A 166 -34.44 -4.26 -1.97
CA LYS A 166 -34.98 -3.24 -1.05
C LYS A 166 -36.05 -2.38 -1.71
N THR A 167 -35.87 -2.00 -2.97
CA THR A 167 -36.87 -1.25 -3.74
C THR A 167 -38.16 -2.07 -3.92
N ALA A 168 -38.05 -3.35 -4.27
CA ALA A 168 -39.20 -4.24 -4.39
C ALA A 168 -39.92 -4.47 -3.05
N ALA A 169 -39.16 -4.65 -1.96
CA ALA A 169 -39.72 -4.76 -0.62
C ALA A 169 -40.48 -3.49 -0.22
N ARG A 170 -39.92 -2.31 -0.51
CA ARG A 170 -40.58 -1.04 -0.26
C ARG A 170 -41.86 -0.88 -1.08
N ALA A 171 -41.85 -1.24 -2.35
CA ALA A 171 -43.04 -1.23 -3.20
C ALA A 171 -44.16 -2.14 -2.64
N LYS A 172 -43.81 -3.29 -2.04
CA LYS A 172 -44.79 -4.14 -1.35
C LYS A 172 -45.40 -3.47 -0.12
N ILE A 173 -44.58 -2.81 0.70
CA ILE A 173 -45.08 -2.03 1.86
C ILE A 173 -46.03 -0.93 1.36
N ASP A 174 -45.63 -0.18 0.34
CA ASP A 174 -46.44 0.91 -0.20
C ASP A 174 -47.77 0.38 -0.80
N ALA A 175 -47.78 -0.81 -1.42
CA ALA A 175 -48.98 -1.46 -1.93
C ALA A 175 -49.90 -2.00 -0.81
N GLU A 176 -49.33 -2.48 0.30
CA GLU A 176 -50.06 -3.00 1.47
C GLU A 176 -50.85 -1.91 2.19
N PHE A 177 -50.25 -0.73 2.39
CA PHE A 177 -50.83 0.35 3.18
C PHE A 177 -51.48 1.48 2.35
N GLY A 178 -51.11 1.60 1.07
CA GLY A 178 -51.65 2.60 0.14
C GLY A 178 -51.30 4.05 0.49
N SER A 179 -51.91 4.98 -0.26
CA SER A 179 -51.82 6.42 0.02
C SER A 179 -53.22 7.06 -0.14
N PRO A 180 -53.80 7.69 0.91
CA PRO A 180 -53.20 7.96 2.22
C PRO A 180 -53.14 6.71 3.12
N ILE A 181 -52.08 6.64 3.96
CA ILE A 181 -51.88 5.56 4.95
C ILE A 181 -52.98 5.65 6.01
N ARG A 182 -53.78 4.59 6.15
CA ARG A 182 -54.87 4.50 7.14
C ARG A 182 -54.44 3.85 8.45
N ASP A 183 -53.46 2.96 8.39
CA ASP A 183 -52.89 2.26 9.54
C ASP A 183 -51.42 2.68 9.75
N ASN A 184 -51.23 3.70 10.59
CA ASN A 184 -49.90 4.24 10.88
C ASN A 184 -49.05 3.29 11.74
N GLU A 185 -49.67 2.48 12.61
CA GLU A 185 -48.96 1.57 13.49
C GLU A 185 -48.43 0.37 12.71
N GLY A 186 -49.27 -0.25 11.89
CA GLY A 186 -48.87 -1.33 11.00
C GLY A 186 -47.78 -0.90 10.02
N TYR A 187 -47.94 0.28 9.39
CA TYR A 187 -46.93 0.83 8.48
C TYR A 187 -45.58 1.03 9.21
N SER A 188 -45.62 1.61 10.41
CA SER A 188 -44.42 1.87 11.21
C SER A 188 -43.72 0.59 11.65
N ALA A 189 -44.46 -0.45 12.04
CA ALA A 189 -43.93 -1.76 12.37
C ALA A 189 -43.27 -2.44 11.15
N ARG A 190 -43.93 -2.37 9.98
CA ARG A 190 -43.41 -2.91 8.73
C ARG A 190 -42.15 -2.19 8.27
N PHE A 191 -42.13 -0.87 8.40
CA PHE A 191 -40.97 -0.05 8.07
C PHE A 191 -39.82 -0.27 9.07
N ALA A 192 -40.11 -0.57 10.33
CA ALA A 192 -39.10 -0.97 11.30
C ALA A 192 -38.44 -2.30 10.91
N GLN A 193 -39.19 -3.30 10.43
CA GLN A 193 -38.62 -4.52 9.84
C GLN A 193 -37.76 -4.22 8.62
N PHE A 194 -38.21 -3.31 7.74
CA PHE A 194 -37.43 -2.90 6.57
C PHE A 194 -36.06 -2.30 6.96
N ARG A 195 -36.02 -1.51 8.04
CA ARG A 195 -34.77 -0.94 8.57
C ARG A 195 -33.82 -1.98 9.20
N GLN A 196 -34.30 -3.19 9.50
CA GLN A 196 -33.45 -4.29 9.98
C GLN A 196 -32.66 -4.94 8.84
N ILE A 197 -33.03 -4.73 7.57
CA ILE A 197 -32.22 -5.15 6.44
C ILE A 197 -30.86 -4.45 6.54
N PRO A 198 -29.73 -5.20 6.51
CA PRO A 198 -28.42 -4.59 6.65
C PRO A 198 -28.20 -3.40 5.71
N PRO A 199 -27.59 -2.30 6.20
CA PRO A 199 -27.23 -1.17 5.35
C PRO A 199 -26.19 -1.59 4.31
N ASN A 200 -25.78 -0.68 3.44
CA ASN A 200 -24.63 -0.94 2.58
C ASN A 200 -23.34 -0.89 3.41
N ILE A 201 -22.26 -1.50 2.90
CA ILE A 201 -20.94 -1.41 3.53
C ILE A 201 -20.50 0.05 3.52
N GLU A 202 -20.37 0.66 4.71
CA GLU A 202 -20.08 2.11 4.84
C GLU A 202 -18.64 2.46 4.44
N ASP A 203 -17.66 1.72 4.95
CA ASP A 203 -16.24 1.93 4.65
C ASP A 203 -15.56 0.60 4.27
N PRO A 204 -15.70 0.16 3.01
CA PRO A 204 -15.10 -1.09 2.56
C PRO A 204 -13.57 -1.05 2.63
N PHE A 205 -12.95 0.14 2.53
CA PHE A 205 -11.50 0.25 2.54
C PHE A 205 -10.95 0.04 3.95
N LEU A 206 -11.57 0.66 4.96
CA LEU A 206 -11.20 0.41 6.34
C LEU A 206 -11.33 -1.08 6.69
N ILE A 207 -12.41 -1.73 6.23
CA ILE A 207 -12.62 -3.17 6.43
C ILE A 207 -11.50 -3.96 5.75
N SER A 208 -11.14 -3.70 4.49
CA SER A 208 -10.09 -4.47 3.80
C SER A 208 -8.71 -4.37 4.45
N THR A 209 -8.43 -3.27 5.15
CA THR A 209 -7.15 -3.12 5.89
C THR A 209 -7.11 -3.85 7.23
N ARG A 210 -8.28 -4.25 7.77
CA ARG A 210 -8.40 -4.86 9.10
C ARG A 210 -8.85 -6.31 9.06
N GLU A 211 -9.69 -6.64 8.07
CA GLU A 211 -10.47 -7.88 8.01
C GLU A 211 -10.64 -8.33 6.55
N ASP A 212 -11.22 -9.52 6.38
CA ASP A 212 -11.57 -10.07 5.08
C ASP A 212 -12.85 -9.39 4.53
N LEU A 213 -12.65 -8.35 3.71
CA LEU A 213 -13.75 -7.60 3.09
C LEU A 213 -14.68 -8.49 2.25
N ALA A 214 -14.14 -9.50 1.57
CA ALA A 214 -14.95 -10.36 0.70
C ALA A 214 -15.85 -11.29 1.52
N ALA A 215 -15.31 -11.89 2.59
CA ALA A 215 -16.10 -12.66 3.55
C ALA A 215 -17.17 -11.80 4.24
N TYR A 216 -16.81 -10.57 4.63
CA TYR A 216 -17.74 -9.62 5.23
C TYR A 216 -18.91 -9.30 4.29
N ALA A 217 -18.61 -8.98 3.02
CA ALA A 217 -19.63 -8.71 2.01
C ALA A 217 -20.56 -9.90 1.75
N LEU A 218 -20.01 -11.13 1.68
CA LEU A 218 -20.80 -12.35 1.51
C LEU A 218 -21.73 -12.61 2.70
N LYS A 219 -21.24 -12.38 3.93
CA LYS A 219 -22.05 -12.50 5.15
C LYS A 219 -23.22 -11.51 5.13
N GLN A 220 -22.94 -10.25 4.81
CA GLN A 220 -23.94 -9.19 4.75
C GLN A 220 -24.97 -9.45 3.64
N TRP A 221 -24.51 -9.91 2.47
CA TRP A 221 -25.40 -10.32 1.38
C TRP A 221 -26.34 -11.47 1.80
N LYS A 222 -25.82 -12.49 2.47
CA LYS A 222 -26.63 -13.61 2.98
C LYS A 222 -27.71 -13.14 3.95
N GLN A 223 -27.36 -12.22 4.86
CA GLN A 223 -28.33 -11.62 5.80
C GLN A 223 -29.39 -10.79 5.07
N THR A 224 -28.98 -9.93 4.13
CA THR A 224 -29.91 -9.14 3.32
C THR A 224 -30.87 -10.02 2.53
N LYS A 225 -30.37 -11.07 1.87
CA LYS A 225 -31.21 -12.02 1.12
C LYS A 225 -32.21 -12.74 2.04
N LEU A 226 -31.78 -13.13 3.24
CA LEU A 226 -32.65 -13.75 4.22
C LEU A 226 -33.80 -12.83 4.61
N HIS A 227 -33.51 -11.60 5.06
CA HIS A 227 -34.53 -10.62 5.46
C HIS A 227 -35.49 -10.27 4.33
N LEU A 228 -34.97 -10.06 3.11
CA LEU A 228 -35.83 -9.79 1.95
C LEU A 228 -36.80 -10.94 1.68
N LYS A 229 -36.36 -12.20 1.80
CA LYS A 229 -37.21 -13.36 1.57
C LYS A 229 -38.18 -13.62 2.74
N THR A 230 -37.71 -13.62 3.98
CA THR A 230 -38.54 -13.97 5.14
C THR A 230 -39.56 -12.89 5.45
N ASP A 231 -39.13 -11.63 5.41
CA ASP A 231 -39.94 -10.54 5.94
C ASP A 231 -40.83 -9.97 4.84
N PHE A 232 -40.40 -9.99 3.58
CA PHE A 232 -41.09 -9.36 2.45
C PHE A 232 -41.44 -10.30 1.30
N ASP A 233 -41.04 -11.57 1.35
CA ASP A 233 -41.16 -12.52 0.24
C ASP A 233 -40.60 -11.96 -1.08
N VAL A 234 -39.45 -11.30 -1.00
CA VAL A 234 -38.72 -10.75 -2.15
C VAL A 234 -37.47 -11.58 -2.38
N GLU A 235 -37.32 -12.09 -3.59
CA GLU A 235 -36.12 -12.80 -4.01
C GLU A 235 -35.11 -11.82 -4.61
N ALA A 236 -33.94 -11.74 -3.98
CA ALA A 236 -32.79 -11.01 -4.49
C ALA A 236 -31.76 -12.01 -5.01
N GLU A 237 -31.44 -11.87 -6.30
CA GLU A 237 -30.48 -12.72 -7.00
C GLU A 237 -29.29 -11.90 -7.48
N VAL A 238 -28.14 -12.55 -7.45
CA VAL A 238 -26.89 -12.04 -7.99
C VAL A 238 -26.22 -13.16 -8.74
N ASP A 239 -25.40 -12.82 -9.72
CA ASP A 239 -24.67 -13.79 -10.51
C ASP A 239 -23.84 -14.74 -9.62
N VAL A 240 -23.84 -16.02 -9.98
CA VAL A 240 -23.11 -17.06 -9.24
C VAL A 240 -21.59 -16.84 -9.36
N GLY A 241 -21.14 -16.31 -10.49
CA GLY A 241 -19.76 -15.89 -10.71
C GLY A 241 -19.30 -14.83 -9.71
N THR A 242 -20.12 -13.82 -9.43
CA THR A 242 -19.85 -12.81 -8.38
C THR A 242 -19.63 -13.44 -7.01
N ILE A 243 -20.49 -14.38 -6.61
CA ILE A 243 -20.36 -15.08 -5.32
C ILE A 243 -19.09 -15.93 -5.27
N ASN A 244 -18.81 -16.67 -6.35
CA ASN A 244 -17.62 -17.51 -6.43
C ASN A 244 -16.33 -16.68 -6.42
N ARG A 245 -16.32 -15.52 -7.11
CA ARG A 245 -15.17 -14.63 -7.12
C ARG A 245 -14.90 -14.02 -5.75
N LEU A 246 -15.93 -13.59 -5.02
CA LEU A 246 -15.75 -13.13 -3.64
C LEU A 246 -15.25 -14.24 -2.70
N ARG A 247 -15.69 -15.49 -2.88
CA ARG A 247 -15.14 -16.62 -2.12
C ARG A 247 -13.67 -16.86 -2.43
N ALA A 248 -13.29 -16.85 -3.70
CA ALA A 248 -11.90 -16.97 -4.11
C ALA A 248 -11.03 -15.83 -3.54
N ILE A 249 -11.52 -14.59 -3.53
CA ILE A 249 -10.82 -13.45 -2.94
C ILE A 249 -10.67 -13.62 -1.41
N SER A 250 -11.68 -14.14 -0.73
CA SER A 250 -11.61 -14.47 0.70
C SER A 250 -10.57 -15.56 0.98
N GLU A 251 -10.54 -16.62 0.17
CA GLU A 251 -9.50 -17.66 0.28
C GLU A 251 -8.09 -17.10 0.07
N LEU A 252 -7.91 -16.18 -0.89
CA LEU A 252 -6.64 -15.48 -1.09
C LEU A 252 -6.24 -14.68 0.15
N TYR A 253 -7.19 -13.97 0.79
CA TYR A 253 -6.95 -13.26 2.05
C TYR A 253 -6.46 -14.19 3.16
N GLN A 254 -7.05 -15.38 3.31
CA GLN A 254 -6.64 -16.36 4.31
C GLN A 254 -5.27 -16.98 4.01
N SER A 255 -4.87 -17.02 2.73
CA SER A 255 -3.60 -17.60 2.27
C SER A 255 -2.41 -16.62 2.23
N ARG A 256 -2.52 -15.46 2.89
CA ARG A 256 -1.48 -14.41 2.85
C ARG A 256 -0.10 -14.92 3.33
N PRO A 257 1.01 -14.41 2.75
CA PRO A 257 1.08 -13.38 1.71
C PRO A 257 0.61 -13.86 0.33
N VAL A 258 -0.09 -12.99 -0.42
CA VAL A 258 -0.73 -13.37 -1.68
C VAL A 258 0.33 -13.66 -2.74
N LYS A 259 0.26 -14.85 -3.36
CA LYS A 259 1.03 -15.19 -4.56
C LYS A 259 0.32 -14.61 -5.78
N VAL A 260 0.85 -13.49 -6.28
CA VAL A 260 0.25 -12.75 -7.38
C VAL A 260 0.50 -13.48 -8.69
N THR A 261 -0.56 -13.66 -9.48
CA THR A 261 -0.50 -14.22 -10.84
C THR A 261 -1.09 -13.21 -11.83
N GLU A 262 -0.82 -13.39 -13.12
CA GLU A 262 -1.42 -12.56 -14.19
C GLU A 262 -2.96 -12.61 -14.18
N GLU A 263 -3.52 -13.78 -13.89
CA GLU A 263 -4.95 -13.96 -13.72
C GLU A 263 -5.50 -13.09 -12.58
N LEU A 264 -4.87 -13.10 -11.41
CA LEU A 264 -5.30 -12.26 -10.30
C LEU A 264 -5.17 -10.77 -10.61
N ILE A 265 -4.13 -10.38 -11.34
CA ILE A 265 -3.95 -8.98 -11.79
C ILE A 265 -5.11 -8.57 -12.70
N SER A 266 -5.54 -9.45 -13.61
CA SER A 266 -6.68 -9.16 -14.49
C SER A 266 -8.00 -8.98 -13.72
N TRP A 267 -8.17 -9.63 -12.56
CA TRP A 267 -9.35 -9.44 -11.72
C TRP A 267 -9.33 -8.09 -10.99
N ALA A 268 -8.15 -7.52 -10.73
CA ALA A 268 -7.99 -6.25 -10.02
C ALA A 268 -8.03 -5.03 -10.96
N ASN A 269 -7.65 -5.22 -12.23
CA ASN A 269 -7.66 -4.15 -13.22
C ASN A 269 -9.10 -3.83 -13.61
N ARG A 270 -9.51 -2.60 -13.32
CA ARG A 270 -10.82 -2.06 -13.71
C ARG A 270 -10.71 -1.59 -15.15
N GLU A 271 -11.40 -2.24 -16.09
CA GLU A 271 -11.71 -1.63 -17.40
C GLU A 271 -12.77 -0.54 -17.25
#